data_AF-A0A132ALC6-F1
#
_entry.id   AF-A0A132ALC6-F1
#
_cell.length_a   1.000
_cell.length_b   1.000
_cell.length_c   1.000
_cell.angle_alpha   90.00
_cell.angle_beta   90.00
_cell.angle_gamma   90.00
#
_symmetry.space_group_name_H-M   'P 1'
#
loop_
_entity.id
_entity.type
_entity.pdbx_description
1 polymer ?
#
loop_
_entity_poly.entity_id
_entity_poly.type
_entity_poly.pdbx_seq_one_letter_code
_entity_poly.pdbx_strand_id
1 'polypeptide(L)'
;MSGTMFDLNQFRFLWPIKCGCNQQNDCSYYHQKNDCPESIELILTEDKWRLHMFEEQQKKLNDCKSQLDRFDIDQWSLHTNFTDFTSKIRGEISRDSNPYHCTFMVTRAWIKLYEILDVMKLIDPSMMENNQFHGLFLCEAPGAFINATNHYIKANFHRMFSFEWLANTLNPYYENIDNNACISVDDFIQDPFHFKRWYFGPDNTGNIMQKNFDHHLRLNNVYSSKNHGTETTRFYDLITGDGAFDCQDHFDQQEELVFKIIFAEIRTGLRFLKSNRNMVQILPRHDLLQADRKPCQ
;
A
#
# COMPACT_ATOMS: atom_id res chain seq x y z
N MET A 1 11.51 -39.01 -8.78
CA MET A 1 10.22 -38.37 -9.04
C MET A 1 10.51 -36.96 -9.49
N SER A 2 10.43 -36.73 -10.80
CA SER A 2 10.66 -35.43 -11.43
C SER A 2 9.56 -34.47 -11.01
N GLY A 3 9.86 -33.55 -10.10
CA GLY A 3 8.97 -32.44 -9.80
C GLY A 3 8.83 -31.59 -11.06
N THR A 4 7.63 -31.57 -11.64
CA THR A 4 7.26 -30.60 -12.66
C THR A 4 7.49 -29.21 -12.08
N MET A 5 8.56 -28.57 -12.54
CA MET A 5 8.83 -27.16 -12.29
C MET A 5 7.68 -26.40 -12.97
N PHE A 6 6.74 -25.91 -12.16
CA PHE A 6 5.60 -25.16 -12.67
C PHE A 6 6.13 -23.93 -13.42
N ASP A 7 5.82 -23.84 -14.71
CA ASP A 7 6.19 -22.67 -15.49
C ASP A 7 5.29 -21.50 -15.08
N LEU A 8 5.80 -20.68 -14.14
CA LEU A 8 5.12 -19.47 -13.70
C LEU A 8 4.89 -18.47 -14.86
N ASN A 9 5.53 -18.65 -16.03
CA ASN A 9 5.21 -17.86 -17.21
C ASN A 9 3.78 -18.08 -17.71
N GLN A 10 3.13 -19.21 -17.40
CA GLN A 10 1.71 -19.43 -17.75
C GLN A 10 0.75 -18.56 -16.93
N PHE A 11 1.19 -18.08 -15.76
CA PHE A 11 0.46 -17.15 -14.90
C PHE A 11 1.01 -15.72 -14.97
N ARG A 12 2.03 -15.50 -15.82
CA ARG A 12 2.52 -14.17 -16.13
C ARG A 12 1.42 -13.51 -16.96
N PHE A 13 0.57 -12.74 -16.29
CA PHE A 13 -0.40 -11.90 -16.95
C PHE A 13 0.37 -10.90 -17.81
N LEU A 14 0.55 -11.24 -19.08
CA LEU A 14 0.92 -10.32 -20.14
C LEU A 14 -0.31 -9.46 -20.46
N TRP A 15 -0.78 -8.69 -19.47
CA TRP A 15 -1.48 -7.47 -19.79
C TRP A 15 -0.40 -6.40 -19.90
N PRO A 16 0.03 -6.02 -21.12
CA PRO A 16 0.75 -4.78 -21.26
C PRO A 16 -0.19 -3.69 -20.76
N ILE A 17 0.16 -3.00 -19.68
CA ILE A 17 -0.30 -1.64 -19.45
C ILE A 17 0.40 -0.77 -20.51
N LYS A 18 0.01 -0.95 -21.77
CA LYS A 18 0.33 -0.17 -22.97
C LYS A 18 -0.63 -0.62 -24.06
N CYS A 19 -1.77 0.06 -24.16
CA CYS A 19 -2.53 0.03 -25.40
C CYS A 19 -1.75 0.85 -26.44
N GLY A 20 -0.97 0.16 -27.26
CA GLY A 20 -0.27 0.73 -28.42
C GLY A 20 -0.99 0.45 -29.74
N CYS A 21 -2.33 0.32 -29.76
CA CYS A 21 -3.08 -0.10 -30.95
C CYS A 21 -3.95 1.01 -31.56
N ASN A 22 -3.96 1.09 -32.89
CA ASN A 22 -4.93 1.83 -33.72
C ASN A 22 -6.07 0.88 -34.14
N GLN A 23 -6.97 0.57 -33.21
CA GLN A 23 -8.18 -0.29 -33.36
C GLN A 23 -7.97 -1.80 -33.17
N GLN A 24 -8.39 -2.30 -32.00
CA GLN A 24 -9.02 -3.60 -31.85
C GLN A 24 -10.37 -3.40 -31.13
N ASN A 25 -11.41 -4.06 -31.63
CA ASN A 25 -12.82 -3.80 -31.30
C ASN A 25 -13.22 -4.04 -29.82
N ASP A 26 -12.33 -4.58 -28.98
CA ASP A 26 -12.59 -4.89 -27.56
C ASP A 26 -11.86 -3.96 -26.57
N CYS A 27 -11.24 -2.88 -27.06
CA CYS A 27 -10.49 -1.96 -26.21
C CYS A 27 -11.36 -0.82 -25.62
N SER A 28 -12.68 -0.89 -25.77
CA SER A 28 -13.64 0.14 -25.32
C SER A 28 -13.61 0.40 -23.81
N TYR A 29 -13.24 -0.61 -23.01
CA TYR A 29 -13.10 -0.50 -21.55
C TYR A 29 -11.92 0.39 -21.12
N TYR A 30 -10.86 0.45 -21.93
CA TYR A 30 -9.62 1.19 -21.64
C TYR A 30 -9.54 2.54 -22.38
N HIS A 31 -10.44 2.79 -23.33
CA HIS A 31 -10.49 4.01 -24.14
C HIS A 31 -11.55 5.03 -23.68
N GLN A 32 -12.19 4.82 -22.52
CA GLN A 32 -12.85 5.94 -21.84
C GLN A 32 -11.75 6.93 -21.44
N LYS A 33 -11.70 8.07 -22.13
CA LYS A 33 -10.72 9.17 -21.95
C LYS A 33 -10.12 9.20 -20.53
N ASN A 34 -8.85 8.78 -20.38
CA ASN A 34 -8.04 8.96 -19.17
C ASN A 34 -8.59 8.43 -17.83
N ASP A 35 -9.72 7.72 -17.80
CA ASP A 35 -10.36 7.37 -16.54
C ASP A 35 -10.15 5.89 -16.24
N CYS A 36 -9.22 5.62 -15.30
CA CYS A 36 -9.18 4.34 -14.58
C CYS A 36 -10.58 4.07 -14.01
N PRO A 37 -11.13 2.83 -14.12
CA PRO A 37 -12.52 2.56 -13.76
C PRO A 37 -12.87 3.10 -12.37
N GLU A 38 -13.97 3.84 -12.28
CA GLU A 38 -14.36 4.48 -11.02
C GLU A 38 -14.94 3.50 -10.01
N SER A 39 -15.49 2.37 -10.47
CA SER A 39 -16.14 1.37 -9.61
C SER A 39 -15.56 -0.04 -9.77
N ILE A 40 -15.56 -0.76 -8.67
CA ILE A 40 -15.02 -2.12 -8.53
C ILE A 40 -15.90 -3.17 -9.23
N GLU A 41 -17.21 -2.92 -9.26
CA GLU A 41 -18.26 -3.75 -9.87
C GLU A 41 -18.08 -3.90 -11.38
N LEU A 42 -17.44 -2.88 -12.00
CA LEU A 42 -17.11 -2.86 -13.42
C LEU A 42 -15.94 -3.80 -13.75
N ILE A 43 -14.99 -3.98 -12.82
CA ILE A 43 -13.79 -4.82 -13.03
C ILE A 43 -14.04 -6.28 -12.67
N LEU A 44 -14.82 -6.54 -11.62
CA LEU A 44 -15.11 -7.89 -11.13
C LEU A 44 -16.29 -8.50 -11.89
N THR A 45 -16.10 -8.84 -13.17
CA THR A 45 -17.21 -9.27 -14.02
C THR A 45 -17.51 -10.77 -13.99
N GLU A 46 -16.65 -11.67 -13.48
CA GLU A 46 -16.96 -13.10 -13.37
C GLU A 46 -16.13 -13.83 -12.28
N ASP A 47 -16.69 -14.93 -11.74
CA ASP A 47 -16.05 -15.94 -10.87
C ASP A 47 -14.97 -16.79 -11.58
N LYS A 48 -14.41 -16.29 -12.69
CA LYS A 48 -13.41 -16.96 -13.54
C LYS A 48 -12.07 -17.22 -12.84
N TRP A 49 -11.91 -16.76 -11.60
CA TRP A 49 -10.67 -16.81 -10.82
C TRP A 49 -10.63 -17.95 -9.80
N ARG A 50 -11.57 -18.91 -9.83
CA ARG A 50 -11.42 -20.18 -9.12
C ARG A 50 -10.43 -21.09 -9.85
N LEU A 51 -9.22 -21.15 -9.33
CA LEU A 51 -8.20 -22.10 -9.77
C LEU A 51 -8.36 -23.40 -8.98
N HIS A 52 -9.13 -24.35 -9.54
CA HIS A 52 -9.40 -25.65 -8.91
C HIS A 52 -8.13 -26.39 -8.41
N MET A 53 -6.99 -26.16 -9.07
CA MET A 53 -5.71 -26.75 -8.65
C MET A 53 -5.25 -26.33 -7.24
N PHE A 54 -5.74 -25.19 -6.72
CA PHE A 54 -5.38 -24.67 -5.41
C PHE A 54 -6.38 -25.00 -4.30
N GLU A 55 -7.51 -25.65 -4.61
CA GLU A 55 -8.57 -25.93 -3.62
C GLU A 55 -8.07 -26.82 -2.47
N GLU A 56 -7.29 -27.87 -2.77
CA GLU A 56 -6.73 -28.74 -1.74
C GLU A 56 -5.73 -28.00 -0.84
N GLN A 57 -4.91 -27.10 -1.42
CA GLN A 57 -3.95 -26.29 -0.68
C GLN A 57 -4.65 -25.25 0.19
N GLN A 58 -5.72 -24.64 -0.31
CA GLN A 58 -6.58 -23.73 0.44
C GLN A 58 -7.18 -24.46 1.64
N LYS A 59 -7.73 -25.66 1.44
CA LYS A 59 -8.28 -26.46 2.53
C LYS A 59 -7.23 -26.80 3.59
N LYS A 60 -6.05 -27.29 3.17
CA LYS A 60 -4.95 -27.60 4.10
C LYS A 60 -4.48 -26.37 4.89
N LEU A 61 -4.42 -25.21 4.24
CA LEU A 61 -4.06 -23.95 4.91
C LEU A 61 -5.11 -23.57 5.96
N ASN A 62 -6.39 -23.66 5.62
CA ASN A 62 -7.49 -23.34 6.53
C ASN A 62 -7.58 -24.33 7.70
N ASP A 63 -7.41 -25.62 7.45
CA ASP A 63 -7.33 -26.67 8.48
C ASP A 63 -6.12 -26.48 9.41
N CYS A 64 -5.04 -25.87 8.92
CA CYS A 64 -3.88 -25.51 9.73
C CYS A 64 -4.13 -24.25 10.56
N LYS A 65 -4.78 -23.23 9.99
CA LYS A 65 -5.15 -21.98 10.69
C LYS A 65 -6.14 -22.24 11.82
N SER A 66 -7.16 -23.06 11.60
CA SER A 66 -8.20 -23.35 12.60
C SER A 66 -7.67 -24.05 13.85
N GLN A 67 -6.45 -24.61 13.80
CA GLN A 67 -5.76 -25.11 14.99
C GLN A 67 -5.37 -23.99 15.95
N LEU A 68 -5.35 -22.73 15.49
CA LEU A 68 -5.07 -21.55 16.31
C LEU A 68 -6.31 -21.07 17.07
N ASP A 69 -7.52 -21.38 16.61
CA ASP A 69 -8.80 -20.90 17.19
C ASP A 69 -9.00 -21.33 18.64
N ARG A 70 -8.28 -22.38 19.09
CA ARG A 70 -8.31 -22.86 20.48
C ARG A 70 -7.52 -22.00 21.46
N PHE A 71 -6.67 -21.09 20.97
CA PHE A 71 -5.84 -20.24 21.81
C PHE A 71 -6.51 -18.90 22.03
N ASP A 72 -6.49 -18.46 23.28
CA ASP A 72 -6.89 -17.09 23.65
C ASP A 72 -6.03 -16.06 22.92
N ILE A 73 -6.66 -14.97 22.44
CA ILE A 73 -6.00 -13.99 21.57
C ILE A 73 -4.87 -13.25 22.29
N ASP A 74 -5.01 -12.97 23.58
CA ASP A 74 -3.99 -12.31 24.38
C ASP A 74 -2.80 -13.24 24.63
N GLN A 75 -3.07 -14.50 24.98
CA GLN A 75 -2.01 -15.53 25.12
C GLN A 75 -1.26 -15.76 23.80
N TRP A 76 -1.99 -15.81 22.69
CA TRP A 76 -1.40 -15.94 21.36
C TRP A 76 -0.55 -14.71 20.99
N SER A 77 -1.04 -13.50 21.28
CA SER A 77 -0.29 -12.26 21.09
C SER A 77 1.02 -12.25 21.90
N LEU A 78 0.98 -12.66 23.17
CA LEU A 78 2.18 -12.79 24.01
C LEU A 78 3.20 -13.78 23.40
N HIS A 79 2.73 -14.95 22.97
CA HIS A 79 3.59 -15.96 22.36
C HIS A 79 4.22 -15.49 21.04
N THR A 80 3.42 -14.91 20.14
CA THR A 80 3.91 -14.39 18.86
C THR A 80 4.87 -13.23 19.05
N ASN A 81 4.63 -12.35 20.02
CA ASN A 81 5.55 -11.27 20.38
C ASN A 81 6.87 -11.80 20.97
N PHE A 82 6.83 -12.85 21.79
CA PHE A 82 8.04 -13.49 22.32
C PHE A 82 8.90 -14.15 21.23
N THR A 83 8.26 -14.75 20.22
CA THR A 83 8.93 -15.45 19.12
C THR A 83 9.31 -14.55 17.95
N ASP A 84 8.88 -13.28 17.96
CA ASP A 84 9.13 -12.30 16.90
C ASP A 84 10.62 -11.96 16.79
N PHE A 85 11.28 -12.49 15.74
CA PHE A 85 12.69 -12.24 15.48
C PHE A 85 12.98 -10.77 15.16
N THR A 86 11.98 -10.01 14.67
CA THR A 86 12.17 -8.60 14.32
C THR A 86 12.48 -7.74 15.55
N SER A 87 12.14 -8.21 16.76
CA SER A 87 12.52 -7.57 18.03
C SER A 87 14.04 -7.40 18.17
N LYS A 88 14.82 -8.38 17.71
CA LYS A 88 16.29 -8.31 17.72
C LYS A 88 16.80 -7.26 16.75
N ILE A 89 16.23 -7.21 15.54
CA ILE A 89 16.56 -6.22 14.51
C ILE A 89 16.28 -4.81 15.04
N ARG A 90 15.12 -4.59 15.66
CA ARG A 90 14.79 -3.31 16.31
C ARG A 90 15.85 -2.93 17.34
N GLY A 91 16.24 -3.88 18.19
CA GLY A 91 17.27 -3.68 19.21
C GLY A 91 18.63 -3.29 18.64
N GLU A 92 19.05 -3.90 17.52
CA GLU A 92 20.31 -3.52 16.86
C GLU A 92 20.24 -2.13 16.21
N ILE A 93 19.15 -1.82 15.49
CA ILE A 93 18.97 -0.51 14.85
C ILE A 93 18.94 0.60 15.89
N SER A 94 18.26 0.39 17.02
CA SER A 94 18.21 1.38 18.11
C SER A 94 19.54 1.59 18.82
N ARG A 95 20.48 0.63 18.74
CA ARG A 95 21.83 0.77 19.28
C ARG A 95 22.80 1.45 18.31
N ASP A 96 22.40 1.64 17.05
CA ASP A 96 23.24 2.35 16.09
C ASP A 96 23.38 3.82 16.52
N SER A 97 24.59 4.17 16.94
CA SER A 97 24.93 5.53 17.37
C SER A 97 25.20 6.48 16.21
N ASN A 98 25.12 6.00 14.96
CA ASN A 98 25.31 6.84 13.80
C ASN A 98 24.14 7.85 13.69
N PRO A 99 24.41 9.16 13.80
CA PRO A 99 23.36 10.17 13.72
C PRO A 99 22.63 10.17 12.36
N TYR A 100 23.24 9.62 11.31
CA TYR A 100 22.61 9.44 10.01
C TYR A 100 21.63 8.27 9.95
N HIS A 101 21.73 7.33 10.90
CA HIS A 101 20.87 6.13 11.02
C HIS A 101 19.84 6.26 12.13
N CYS A 102 19.78 7.42 12.80
CA CYS A 102 18.82 7.68 13.85
C CYS A 102 17.39 7.66 13.28
N THR A 103 16.60 6.71 13.76
CA THR A 103 15.19 6.53 13.38
C THR A 103 14.37 6.37 14.66
N PHE A 104 13.23 7.06 14.72
CA PHE A 104 12.40 7.13 15.93
C PHE A 104 11.21 6.17 15.90
N MET A 105 10.98 5.47 14.77
CA MET A 105 9.82 4.59 14.56
C MET A 105 10.25 3.31 13.84
N VAL A 106 10.87 2.38 14.58
CA VAL A 106 11.27 1.06 14.04
C VAL A 106 10.20 0.02 14.39
N THR A 107 9.18 -0.09 13.56
CA THR A 107 8.11 -1.10 13.69
C THR A 107 8.36 -2.30 12.77
N ARG A 108 7.49 -3.32 12.83
CA ARG A 108 7.50 -4.42 11.85
C ARG A 108 7.28 -3.90 10.42
N ALA A 109 6.39 -2.93 10.24
CA ALA A 109 6.14 -2.28 8.95
C ALA A 109 7.40 -1.54 8.46
N TRP A 110 8.10 -0.84 9.34
CA TRP A 110 9.38 -0.20 9.02
C TRP A 110 10.41 -1.23 8.48
N ILE A 111 10.59 -2.35 9.19
CA ILE A 111 11.55 -3.40 8.81
C ILE A 111 11.17 -3.99 7.46
N LYS A 112 9.88 -4.30 7.27
CA LYS A 112 9.31 -4.82 6.03
C LYS A 112 9.66 -3.93 4.85
N LEU A 113 9.38 -2.62 4.91
CA LEU A 113 9.67 -1.74 3.79
C LEU A 113 11.16 -1.55 3.58
N TYR A 114 11.96 -1.40 4.65
CA TYR A 114 13.41 -1.25 4.50
C TYR A 114 14.02 -2.44 3.76
N GLU A 115 13.63 -3.66 4.11
CA GLU A 115 14.06 -4.88 3.43
C GLU A 115 13.59 -4.90 1.97
N ILE A 116 12.34 -4.51 1.67
CA ILE A 116 11.84 -4.40 0.29
C ILE A 116 12.67 -3.41 -0.53
N LEU A 117 12.96 -2.23 0.02
CA LEU A 117 13.78 -1.21 -0.65
C LEU A 117 15.19 -1.74 -0.95
N ASP A 118 15.79 -2.46 0.00
CA ASP A 118 17.13 -3.01 -0.14
C ASP A 118 17.20 -4.19 -1.11
N VAL A 119 16.29 -5.16 -0.99
CA VAL A 119 16.31 -6.39 -1.82
C VAL A 119 15.90 -6.07 -3.26
N MET A 120 14.88 -5.25 -3.44
CA MET A 120 14.33 -4.95 -4.77
C MET A 120 15.00 -3.75 -5.45
N LYS A 121 15.85 -3.01 -4.73
CA LYS A 121 16.57 -1.82 -5.22
C LYS A 121 15.63 -0.80 -5.89
N LEU A 122 14.53 -0.47 -5.21
CA LEU A 122 13.45 0.35 -5.77
C LEU A 122 13.81 1.83 -5.98
N ILE A 123 14.89 2.30 -5.38
CA ILE A 123 15.35 3.69 -5.46
C ILE A 123 16.69 3.71 -6.20
N ASP A 124 16.69 4.33 -7.38
CA ASP A 124 17.86 4.55 -8.21
C ASP A 124 18.21 6.05 -8.26
N PRO A 125 19.32 6.49 -7.62
CA PRO A 125 19.75 7.88 -7.64
C PRO A 125 19.98 8.45 -9.05
N SER A 126 20.36 7.61 -10.02
CA SER A 126 20.64 8.04 -11.40
C SER A 126 19.37 8.49 -12.14
N MET A 127 18.20 8.11 -11.64
CA MET A 127 16.90 8.44 -12.20
C MET A 127 16.27 9.68 -11.55
N MET A 128 16.96 10.34 -10.60
CA MET A 128 16.40 11.46 -9.85
C MET A 128 16.47 12.76 -10.65
N GLU A 129 15.30 13.32 -10.94
CA GLU A 129 15.19 14.64 -11.57
C GLU A 129 15.40 15.74 -10.52
N ASN A 130 16.21 16.74 -10.83
CA ASN A 130 16.49 17.90 -9.96
C ASN A 130 17.00 17.56 -8.55
N ASN A 131 17.64 16.40 -8.36
CA ASN A 131 18.06 15.90 -7.04
C ASN A 131 16.90 15.84 -6.03
N GLN A 132 15.70 15.48 -6.48
CA GLN A 132 14.54 15.28 -5.62
C GLN A 132 13.96 13.88 -5.81
N PHE A 133 13.58 13.25 -4.70
CA PHE A 133 12.81 12.01 -4.65
C PHE A 133 11.46 12.30 -4.01
N HIS A 134 10.37 11.99 -4.72
CA HIS A 134 9.01 12.25 -4.26
C HIS A 134 8.30 10.94 -3.90
N GLY A 135 7.87 10.77 -2.65
CA GLY A 135 7.10 9.62 -2.20
C GLY A 135 5.64 9.94 -1.91
N LEU A 136 4.71 9.05 -2.31
CA LEU A 136 3.32 9.06 -1.87
C LEU A 136 3.05 7.81 -1.05
N PHE A 137 2.52 8.00 0.16
CA PHE A 137 2.28 6.92 1.10
C PHE A 137 0.79 6.86 1.44
N LEU A 138 0.10 5.84 0.96
CA LEU A 138 -1.35 5.69 1.09
C LEU A 138 -1.67 4.77 2.27
N CYS A 139 -2.70 5.14 3.04
CA CYS A 139 -3.06 4.46 4.28
C CYS A 139 -1.85 4.23 5.22
N GLU A 140 -1.02 5.27 5.37
CA GLU A 140 0.37 5.16 5.84
C GLU A 140 0.55 5.20 7.36
N ALA A 141 -0.46 5.69 8.11
CA ALA A 141 -0.28 5.88 9.54
C ALA A 141 0.23 4.58 10.21
N PRO A 142 1.11 4.68 11.22
CA PRO A 142 1.61 5.89 11.87
C PRO A 142 2.78 6.59 11.16
N GLY A 143 3.22 6.15 9.98
CA GLY A 143 4.36 6.72 9.24
C GLY A 143 5.61 5.83 9.19
N ALA A 144 5.46 4.52 9.40
CA ALA A 144 6.57 3.58 9.45
C ALA A 144 7.30 3.46 8.10
N PHE A 145 6.58 3.47 6.98
CA PHE A 145 7.17 3.36 5.65
C PHE A 145 7.84 4.66 5.22
N ILE A 146 7.27 5.82 5.57
CA ILE A 146 7.94 7.13 5.39
C ILE A 146 9.29 7.11 6.12
N ASN A 147 9.30 6.64 7.36
CA ASN A 147 10.51 6.57 8.17
C ASN A 147 11.54 5.58 7.62
N ALA A 148 11.10 4.41 7.14
CA ALA A 148 11.97 3.43 6.51
C ALA A 148 12.60 3.99 5.24
N THR A 149 11.82 4.66 4.40
CA THR A 149 12.29 5.29 3.16
C THR A 149 13.30 6.39 3.45
N ASN A 150 13.01 7.28 4.41
CA ASN A 150 13.93 8.36 4.81
C ASN A 150 15.25 7.81 5.34
N HIS A 151 15.21 6.78 6.20
CA HIS A 151 16.40 6.14 6.72
C HIS A 151 17.18 5.48 5.58
N TYR A 152 16.53 4.66 4.73
CA TYR A 152 17.17 4.01 3.60
C TYR A 152 17.90 5.01 2.69
N ILE A 153 17.27 6.15 2.36
CA ILE A 153 17.89 7.20 1.55
C ILE A 153 19.13 7.80 2.23
N LYS A 154 19.05 8.11 3.52
CA LYS A 154 20.17 8.71 4.27
C LYS A 154 21.34 7.75 4.39
N ALA A 155 21.07 6.48 4.71
CA ALA A 155 22.09 5.45 4.91
C ALA A 155 22.81 5.07 3.60
N ASN A 156 22.07 4.92 2.51
CA ASN A 156 22.63 4.40 1.25
C ASN A 156 23.11 5.50 0.29
N PHE A 157 22.50 6.69 0.33
CA PHE A 157 22.75 7.74 -0.66
C PHE A 157 23.30 9.04 -0.06
N HIS A 158 23.61 9.08 1.24
CA HIS A 158 24.32 10.19 1.89
C HIS A 158 23.74 11.59 1.58
N ARG A 159 22.40 11.69 1.44
CA ARG A 159 21.67 12.93 1.09
C ARG A 159 21.99 13.50 -0.30
N MET A 160 22.36 12.64 -1.25
CA MET A 160 22.57 13.01 -2.66
C MET A 160 21.37 13.74 -3.27
N PHE A 161 20.16 13.46 -2.77
CA PHE A 161 18.91 14.10 -3.17
C PHE A 161 18.03 14.39 -1.95
N SER A 162 17.10 15.34 -2.09
CA SER A 162 16.10 15.64 -1.07
C SER A 162 14.95 14.63 -1.14
N PHE A 163 14.45 14.25 0.03
CA PHE A 163 13.24 13.44 0.14
C PHE A 163 12.05 14.33 0.46
N GLU A 164 11.11 14.44 -0.48
CA GLU A 164 9.81 15.03 -0.24
C GLU A 164 8.73 13.95 -0.26
N TRP A 165 7.80 14.02 0.68
CA TRP A 165 6.71 13.06 0.75
C TRP A 165 5.37 13.76 1.00
N LEU A 166 4.32 13.07 0.57
CA LEU A 166 2.94 13.29 0.95
C LEU A 166 2.37 11.95 1.43
N ALA A 167 1.52 11.97 2.45
CA ALA A 167 0.92 10.76 2.99
C ALA A 167 -0.58 10.93 3.18
N ASN A 168 -1.34 9.84 3.05
CA ASN A 168 -2.76 9.80 3.37
C ASN A 168 -3.00 8.72 4.43
N THR A 169 -3.96 8.99 5.29
CA THR A 169 -4.51 8.07 6.30
C THR A 169 -5.87 8.60 6.73
N LEU A 170 -6.70 7.75 7.34
CA LEU A 170 -7.84 8.20 8.12
C LEU A 170 -7.40 9.24 9.16
N ASN A 171 -8.13 10.35 9.25
CA ASN A 171 -7.75 11.48 10.10
C ASN A 171 -8.10 11.21 11.59
N PRO A 172 -7.10 11.01 12.48
CA PRO A 172 -7.37 10.75 13.90
C PRO A 172 -8.07 11.90 14.62
N TYR A 173 -8.05 13.13 14.06
CA TYR A 173 -8.66 14.32 14.67
C TYR A 173 -10.03 14.66 14.10
N TYR A 174 -10.61 13.79 13.26
CA TYR A 174 -11.95 14.02 12.72
C TYR A 174 -13.02 13.60 13.72
N GLU A 175 -13.94 14.52 14.06
CA GLU A 175 -14.89 14.35 15.19
C GLU A 175 -15.78 13.11 15.10
N ASN A 176 -16.11 12.65 13.90
CA ASN A 176 -16.96 11.48 13.66
C ASN A 176 -16.18 10.24 13.19
N ILE A 177 -14.88 10.18 13.46
CA ILE A 177 -14.09 9.00 13.06
C ILE A 177 -14.37 7.81 13.97
N ASP A 178 -14.41 6.62 13.38
CA ASP A 178 -14.44 5.39 14.15
C ASP A 178 -13.08 5.18 14.83
N ASN A 179 -13.07 5.24 16.16
CA ASN A 179 -11.87 5.04 16.97
C ASN A 179 -11.25 3.65 16.79
N ASN A 180 -12.04 2.65 16.36
CA ASN A 180 -11.53 1.31 16.07
C ASN A 180 -10.84 1.23 14.69
N ALA A 181 -11.15 2.17 13.79
CA ALA A 181 -10.55 2.23 12.46
C ALA A 181 -9.28 3.09 12.42
N CYS A 182 -9.02 3.90 13.46
CA CYS A 182 -7.89 4.82 13.51
C CYS A 182 -6.74 4.28 14.37
N ILE A 183 -5.53 4.73 14.06
CA ILE A 183 -4.32 4.31 14.76
C ILE A 183 -4.14 5.15 16.01
N SER A 184 -3.83 4.48 17.12
CA SER A 184 -3.68 5.10 18.45
C SER A 184 -2.33 5.82 18.68
N VAL A 185 -1.36 5.61 17.80
CA VAL A 185 -0.04 6.27 17.85
C VAL A 185 0.04 7.28 16.72
N ASP A 186 -0.05 8.57 17.05
CA ASP A 186 -0.17 9.67 16.08
C ASP A 186 0.89 10.77 16.27
N ASP A 187 1.89 10.58 17.15
CA ASP A 187 2.95 11.58 17.44
C ASP A 187 3.61 12.14 16.16
N PHE A 188 3.86 11.28 15.17
CA PHE A 188 4.46 11.68 13.90
C PHE A 188 3.50 12.51 13.03
N ILE A 189 2.20 12.29 13.17
CA ILE A 189 1.16 13.08 12.51
C ILE A 189 1.03 14.43 13.21
N GLN A 190 1.02 14.47 14.55
CA GLN A 190 0.89 15.68 15.36
C GLN A 190 2.03 16.68 15.17
N ASP A 191 3.24 16.20 14.82
CA ASP A 191 4.38 17.07 14.58
C ASP A 191 4.03 18.17 13.54
N PRO A 192 4.12 19.47 13.90
CA PRO A 192 3.68 20.55 13.01
C PRO A 192 4.44 20.63 11.68
N PHE A 193 5.67 20.11 11.60
CA PHE A 193 6.44 20.07 10.35
C PHE A 193 5.99 18.93 9.45
N HIS A 194 5.51 17.83 10.02
CA HIS A 194 4.98 16.67 9.30
C HIS A 194 3.49 16.78 8.99
N PHE A 195 2.67 17.39 9.87
CA PHE A 195 1.21 17.51 9.72
C PHE A 195 0.80 18.08 8.35
N LYS A 196 1.50 19.11 7.86
CA LYS A 196 1.26 19.73 6.55
C LYS A 196 1.49 18.81 5.34
N ARG A 197 2.13 17.66 5.54
CA ARG A 197 2.39 16.63 4.52
C ARG A 197 1.42 15.46 4.62
N TRP A 198 0.52 15.47 5.60
CA TRP A 198 -0.61 14.56 5.68
C TRP A 198 -1.80 15.14 4.92
N TYR A 199 -2.36 14.33 4.02
CA TYR A 199 -3.48 14.65 3.16
C TYR A 199 -4.72 13.87 3.61
N PHE A 200 -5.67 14.60 4.18
CA PHE A 200 -6.91 14.03 4.73
C PHE A 200 -8.11 14.14 3.77
N GLY A 201 -7.87 14.43 2.49
CA GLY A 201 -8.96 14.56 1.52
C GLY A 201 -9.78 15.85 1.65
N PRO A 202 -10.81 16.01 0.80
CA PRO A 202 -11.62 17.22 0.72
C PRO A 202 -12.53 17.48 1.91
N ASP A 203 -12.98 16.42 2.59
CA ASP A 203 -13.86 16.51 3.77
C ASP A 203 -13.12 16.27 5.08
N ASN A 204 -11.78 16.22 5.01
CA ASN A 204 -10.88 16.04 6.14
C ASN A 204 -11.03 14.69 6.88
N THR A 205 -11.72 13.69 6.31
CA THR A 205 -11.87 12.36 6.93
C THR A 205 -10.65 11.46 6.71
N GLY A 206 -9.88 11.70 5.65
CA GLY A 206 -8.78 10.85 5.23
C GLY A 206 -9.19 9.60 4.43
N ASN A 207 -10.46 9.43 4.12
CA ASN A 207 -10.96 8.25 3.43
C ASN A 207 -10.56 8.22 1.94
N ILE A 208 -9.61 7.36 1.59
CA ILE A 208 -9.12 7.17 0.22
C ILE A 208 -10.19 6.66 -0.77
N MET A 209 -11.23 6.00 -0.28
CA MET A 209 -12.28 5.41 -1.13
C MET A 209 -13.28 6.45 -1.66
N GLN A 210 -13.15 7.73 -1.27
CA GLN A 210 -13.99 8.79 -1.79
C GLN A 210 -13.87 8.94 -3.31
N LYS A 211 -15.01 9.15 -3.97
CA LYS A 211 -15.07 9.25 -5.44
C LYS A 211 -14.18 10.37 -6.00
N ASN A 212 -14.12 11.50 -5.30
CA ASN A 212 -13.35 12.68 -5.69
C ASN A 212 -11.95 12.74 -5.04
N PHE A 213 -11.50 11.70 -4.34
CA PHE A 213 -10.21 11.68 -3.65
C PHE A 213 -9.07 12.06 -4.61
N ASP A 214 -8.94 11.33 -5.73
CA ASP A 214 -7.87 11.54 -6.71
C ASP A 214 -7.93 12.93 -7.35
N HIS A 215 -9.14 13.46 -7.58
CA HIS A 215 -9.32 14.80 -8.13
C HIS A 215 -8.82 15.87 -7.16
N HIS A 216 -9.17 15.76 -5.87
CA HIS A 216 -8.68 16.70 -4.87
C HIS A 216 -7.20 16.51 -4.56
N LEU A 217 -6.69 15.28 -4.61
CA LEU A 217 -5.25 15.01 -4.49
C LEU A 217 -4.49 15.69 -5.63
N ARG A 218 -5.02 15.64 -6.87
CA ARG A 218 -4.46 16.35 -8.03
C ARG A 218 -4.41 17.85 -7.80
N LEU A 219 -5.48 18.46 -7.29
CA LEU A 219 -5.54 19.88 -6.98
C LEU A 219 -4.57 20.29 -5.87
N ASN A 220 -4.45 19.46 -4.82
CA ASN A 220 -3.48 19.68 -3.74
C ASN A 220 -2.03 19.53 -4.23
N ASN A 221 -1.81 18.68 -5.23
CA ASN A 221 -0.50 18.41 -5.83
C ASN A 221 -0.11 19.37 -6.95
N VAL A 222 -0.85 20.48 -7.16
CA VAL A 222 -0.46 21.51 -8.12
C VAL A 222 0.74 22.29 -7.58
N TYR A 223 1.80 22.40 -8.37
CA TYR A 223 2.92 23.28 -8.09
C TYR A 223 3.20 24.20 -9.28
N SER A 224 3.63 25.43 -8.98
CA SER A 224 4.03 26.38 -10.02
C SER A 224 5.40 25.98 -10.58
N SER A 225 5.44 25.49 -11.82
CA SER A 225 6.69 25.34 -12.55
C SER A 225 7.24 26.72 -12.89
N LYS A 226 8.41 27.07 -12.33
CA LYS A 226 9.05 28.40 -12.48
C LYS A 226 9.40 28.77 -13.92
N ASN A 227 9.36 27.83 -14.87
CA ASN A 227 9.88 28.08 -16.22
C ASN A 227 8.81 28.19 -17.32
N HIS A 228 7.54 27.82 -17.09
CA HIS A 228 6.55 27.78 -18.19
C HIS A 228 5.12 28.23 -17.86
N GLY A 229 4.85 28.87 -16.73
CA GLY A 229 3.53 29.49 -16.44
C GLY A 229 2.34 28.50 -16.49
N THR A 230 2.62 27.20 -16.51
CA THR A 230 1.65 26.12 -16.56
C THR A 230 1.72 25.38 -15.24
N GLU A 231 0.57 25.32 -14.57
CA GLU A 231 0.37 24.52 -13.37
C GLU A 231 0.50 23.04 -13.75
N THR A 232 1.47 22.36 -13.14
CA THR A 232 1.70 20.93 -13.38
C THR A 232 1.39 20.16 -12.10
N THR A 233 0.64 19.06 -12.24
CA THR A 233 0.41 18.11 -11.14
C THR A 233 1.69 17.37 -10.80
N ARG A 234 1.99 17.22 -9.51
CA ARG A 234 3.10 16.40 -9.01
C ARG A 234 2.80 14.91 -9.18
N PHE A 235 3.78 14.18 -9.70
CA PHE A 235 3.83 12.72 -9.76
C PHE A 235 4.95 12.21 -8.84
N TYR A 236 4.92 10.92 -8.47
CA TYR A 236 5.79 10.35 -7.44
C TYR A 236 6.73 9.27 -7.97
N ASP A 237 7.92 9.17 -7.36
CA ASP A 237 8.96 8.20 -7.64
C ASP A 237 8.76 6.86 -6.91
N LEU A 238 8.04 6.90 -5.79
CA LEU A 238 7.61 5.72 -5.06
C LEU A 238 6.21 5.96 -4.53
N ILE A 239 5.33 4.99 -4.77
CA ILE A 239 4.01 4.96 -4.15
C ILE A 239 3.92 3.71 -3.27
N THR A 240 3.38 3.84 -2.07
CA THR A 240 3.11 2.70 -1.20
C THR A 240 1.64 2.67 -0.79
N GLY A 241 1.11 1.47 -0.56
CA GLY A 241 -0.17 1.22 0.07
C GLY A 241 -0.04 0.13 1.12
N ASP A 242 -0.42 0.43 2.36
CA ASP A 242 -0.43 -0.52 3.50
C ASP A 242 -1.80 -0.48 4.22
N GLY A 243 -2.86 -0.15 3.48
CA GLY A 243 -4.22 -0.07 4.00
C GLY A 243 -4.78 -1.43 4.41
N ALA A 244 -5.25 -1.50 5.66
CA ALA A 244 -5.95 -2.66 6.21
C ALA A 244 -7.02 -2.19 7.20
N PHE A 245 -7.98 -3.08 7.50
CA PHE A 245 -8.94 -2.91 8.58
C PHE A 245 -8.64 -3.89 9.71
N ASP A 246 -8.89 -3.49 10.95
CA ASP A 246 -9.02 -4.44 12.06
C ASP A 246 -10.36 -5.16 11.91
N CYS A 247 -10.33 -6.46 11.66
CA CYS A 247 -11.51 -7.26 11.36
C CYS A 247 -11.85 -8.29 12.45
N GLN A 248 -11.39 -8.05 13.68
CA GLN A 248 -11.69 -8.92 14.83
C GLN A 248 -13.20 -9.17 15.02
N ASP A 249 -14.05 -8.22 14.66
CA ASP A 249 -15.51 -8.34 14.81
C ASP A 249 -16.26 -8.76 13.52
N HIS A 250 -15.59 -8.75 12.35
CA HIS A 250 -16.22 -8.97 11.04
C HIS A 250 -15.33 -9.79 10.08
N PHE A 251 -14.82 -10.93 10.54
CA PHE A 251 -13.96 -11.83 9.75
C PHE A 251 -14.57 -12.16 8.37
N ASP A 252 -15.88 -12.41 8.32
CA ASP A 252 -16.59 -12.83 7.10
C ASP A 252 -16.64 -11.75 5.99
N GLN A 253 -16.42 -10.47 6.34
CA GLN A 253 -16.49 -9.33 5.40
C GLN A 253 -15.13 -8.65 5.19
N GLN A 254 -14.08 -9.12 5.86
CA GLN A 254 -12.73 -8.56 5.80
C GLN A 254 -12.24 -8.40 4.35
N GLU A 255 -12.43 -9.42 3.51
CA GLU A 255 -11.93 -9.40 2.14
C GLU A 255 -12.60 -8.32 1.29
N GLU A 256 -13.93 -8.18 1.37
CA GLU A 256 -14.66 -7.21 0.56
C GLU A 256 -14.29 -5.77 0.95
N LEU A 257 -14.16 -5.51 2.25
CA LEU A 257 -13.82 -4.18 2.77
C LEU A 257 -12.36 -3.81 2.46
N VAL A 258 -11.43 -4.74 2.68
CA VAL A 258 -10.01 -4.51 2.40
C VAL A 258 -9.75 -4.40 0.90
N PHE A 259 -10.48 -5.15 0.06
CA PHE A 259 -10.33 -5.05 -1.40
C PHE A 259 -10.72 -3.67 -1.94
N LYS A 260 -11.73 -3.00 -1.37
CA LYS A 260 -12.11 -1.63 -1.76
C LYS A 260 -11.00 -0.62 -1.47
N ILE A 261 -10.30 -0.78 -0.33
CA ILE A 261 -9.12 0.05 -0.01
C ILE A 261 -7.99 -0.23 -0.98
N ILE A 262 -7.61 -1.50 -1.16
CA ILE A 262 -6.53 -1.90 -2.10
C ILE A 262 -6.80 -1.36 -3.50
N PHE A 263 -8.05 -1.47 -3.95
CA PHE A 263 -8.45 -0.94 -5.25
C PHE A 263 -8.25 0.58 -5.31
N ALA A 264 -8.66 1.32 -4.28
CA ALA A 264 -8.46 2.76 -4.21
C ALA A 264 -6.96 3.14 -4.17
N GLU A 265 -6.13 2.37 -3.46
CA GLU A 265 -4.68 2.56 -3.41
C GLU A 265 -4.03 2.31 -4.78
N ILE A 266 -4.37 1.21 -5.45
CA ILE A 266 -3.87 0.89 -6.80
C ILE A 266 -4.35 1.93 -7.82
N ARG A 267 -5.63 2.32 -7.79
CA ARG A 267 -6.19 3.35 -8.66
C ARG A 267 -5.43 4.68 -8.50
N THR A 268 -5.20 5.09 -7.25
CA THR A 268 -4.42 6.28 -6.93
C THR A 268 -2.98 6.14 -7.42
N GLY A 269 -2.35 4.99 -7.16
CA GLY A 269 -0.99 4.68 -7.61
C GLY A 269 -0.84 4.83 -9.12
N LEU A 270 -1.70 4.19 -9.92
CA LEU A 270 -1.68 4.27 -11.37
C LEU A 270 -1.87 5.70 -11.92
N ARG A 271 -2.60 6.56 -11.19
CA ARG A 271 -2.86 7.95 -11.60
C ARG A 271 -1.73 8.93 -11.25
N PHE A 272 -0.92 8.63 -10.23
CA PHE A 272 0.08 9.55 -9.69
C PHE A 272 1.53 9.04 -9.76
N LEU A 273 1.75 7.80 -10.19
CA LEU A 273 3.10 7.24 -10.36
C LEU A 273 3.77 7.82 -11.61
N LYS A 274 5.02 8.28 -11.48
CA LYS A 274 5.85 8.65 -12.64
C LYS A 274 6.12 7.42 -13.51
N SER A 275 6.34 7.64 -14.80
CA SER A 275 6.73 6.55 -15.71
C SER A 275 8.05 5.90 -15.26
N ASN A 276 8.13 4.56 -15.36
CA ASN A 276 9.31 3.77 -14.94
C ASN A 276 9.69 3.96 -13.45
N ARG A 277 8.69 4.13 -12.59
CA ARG A 277 8.83 4.17 -11.13
C ARG A 277 8.03 3.06 -10.48
N ASN A 278 8.21 2.89 -9.18
CA ASN A 278 7.76 1.70 -8.46
C ASN A 278 6.58 2.01 -7.54
N MET A 279 5.66 1.05 -7.44
CA MET A 279 4.63 1.01 -6.41
C MET A 279 4.80 -0.25 -5.57
N VAL A 280 4.66 -0.13 -4.25
CA VAL A 280 4.65 -1.24 -3.30
C VAL A 280 3.27 -1.32 -2.66
N GLN A 281 2.52 -2.38 -2.96
CA GLN A 281 1.20 -2.63 -2.37
C GLN A 281 1.29 -3.81 -1.41
N ILE A 282 0.93 -3.60 -0.15
CA ILE A 282 0.72 -4.69 0.79
C ILE A 282 -0.68 -5.25 0.54
N LEU A 283 -0.75 -6.56 0.38
CA LEU A 283 -2.00 -7.28 0.21
C LEU A 283 -2.18 -8.18 1.43
N PRO A 284 -3.41 -8.29 1.99
CA PRO A 284 -3.72 -9.34 2.93
C PRO A 284 -3.54 -10.70 2.24
N ARG A 285 -3.44 -11.77 3.04
CA ARG A 285 -3.55 -13.11 2.45
C ARG A 285 -4.94 -13.25 1.85
N HIS A 286 -4.99 -13.50 0.55
CA HIS A 286 -6.20 -13.79 -0.19
C HIS A 286 -6.69 -15.20 0.22
N ASP A 287 -7.72 -15.29 1.04
CA ASP A 287 -8.41 -16.53 1.34
C ASP A 287 -9.58 -16.67 0.34
N LEU A 288 -9.23 -16.77 -0.96
CA LEU A 288 -10.12 -17.05 -2.09
C LEU A 288 -11.60 -17.31 -1.72
N LEU A 289 -12.43 -16.26 -1.74
CA LEU A 289 -13.87 -16.27 -2.04
C LEU A 289 -14.56 -17.64 -1.89
N GLN A 290 -14.79 -18.05 -0.65
CA GLN A 290 -15.93 -18.91 -0.31
C GLN A 290 -16.68 -18.32 0.87
N ALA A 291 -17.14 -17.07 0.73
CA ALA A 291 -18.40 -16.75 1.36
C ALA A 291 -19.45 -17.59 0.62
N ASP A 292 -19.92 -18.65 1.27
CA ASP A 292 -21.17 -19.31 0.93
C ASP A 292 -22.23 -18.21 0.80
N ARG A 293 -22.48 -17.74 -0.42
CA ARG A 293 -23.68 -16.99 -0.72
C ARG A 293 -24.82 -17.95 -0.45
N LYS A 294 -25.37 -17.90 0.78
CA LYS A 294 -26.68 -18.50 1.05
C LYS A 294 -27.59 -17.99 -0.07
N PRO A 295 -28.20 -18.88 -0.87
CA PRO A 295 -29.14 -18.45 -1.88
C PRO A 295 -30.21 -17.62 -1.16
N CYS A 296 -30.42 -16.41 -1.65
CA CYS A 296 -31.54 -15.59 -1.25
C CYS A 296 -32.80 -16.44 -1.50
N GLN A 297 -33.52 -16.77 -0.44
CA GLN A 297 -34.88 -17.32 -0.55
C GLN A 297 -35.83 -16.20 -0.97
#